data_AF-A0A449AH41-F1
#
_entry.id   AF-A0A449AH41-F1
#
_cell.length_a   1.000
_cell.length_b   1.000
_cell.length_c   1.000
_cell.angle_alpha   90.00
_cell.angle_beta   90.00
_cell.angle_gamma   90.00
#
_symmetry.space_group_name_H-M   'P 1'
#
loop_
_entity.id
_entity.type
_entity.pdbx_description
1 polymer ?
#
loop_
_entity_poly.entity_id
_entity_poly.type
_entity_poly.pdbx_seq_one_letter_code
_entity_poly.pdbx_strand_id
1 'polypeptide(L)'
;MAIVLPHGVLFRGGSEYEIRKSLIKKQKIDTIIGLPNNMFMGTGISTIIMILKENKTTDDIMFVDGSKLFSKDGNKIKLDRSHIIKISDVVNNRIEKDGFSRIVSLKEVEENDYNLNISRYIDNYDKDEIHDLYSTMYGGVSDQEISVLNPFWNKFIGLKEKLISKRPDGYNLLNLKNDDLVNTVKNDSYVKEFIKENKDIANLIIEFIKKNIPSYENINEINVYNFESNFEEFILNIKDNAFIEKYDIYQVAIEKFEIIKEDIEIIQNYQNDNISISEILIQEKNIENNKNGTLVNWDARLIGKEFIIEKFFVNELNEIKKLKYNIDSIESEIKETFESIDEEEKDLPIFKENGFDNKELSKQVAILKKDKYALDNLELADKLIHVYNLNNELKNLKDLLKINEFELLNASCKIKDHKMYFI
;
A
#
# COMPACT_ATOMS: atom_id res chain seq x y z
N MET A 1 5.10 -39.29 -4.90
CA MET A 1 3.65 -39.14 -4.66
C MET A 1 3.44 -38.08 -3.59
N ALA A 2 2.48 -37.17 -3.75
CA ALA A 2 2.10 -36.21 -2.71
C ALA A 2 0.64 -36.48 -2.30
N ILE A 3 0.37 -36.54 -1.00
CA ILE A 3 -0.95 -36.87 -0.45
C ILE A 3 -1.33 -35.86 0.62
N VAL A 4 -2.56 -35.35 0.58
CA VAL A 4 -3.12 -34.51 1.63
C VAL A 4 -3.80 -35.38 2.68
N LEU A 5 -3.43 -35.21 3.95
CA LEU A 5 -3.96 -36.01 5.06
C LEU A 5 -4.29 -35.10 6.27
N PRO A 6 -5.22 -35.51 7.15
CA PRO A 6 -5.38 -34.86 8.46
C PRO A 6 -4.14 -35.07 9.34
N HIS A 7 -3.86 -34.14 10.26
CA HIS A 7 -2.74 -34.24 11.21
C HIS A 7 -2.70 -35.56 12.02
N GLY A 8 -3.85 -36.18 12.28
CA GLY A 8 -3.97 -37.37 13.12
C GLY A 8 -3.06 -38.54 12.71
N VAL A 9 -2.82 -38.72 11.41
CA VAL A 9 -1.99 -39.82 10.88
C VAL A 9 -0.55 -39.78 11.41
N LEU A 10 -0.09 -38.61 11.86
CA LEU A 10 1.27 -38.38 12.34
C LEU A 10 1.53 -38.96 13.74
N PHE A 11 0.49 -39.09 14.58
CA PHE A 11 0.69 -39.37 16.01
C PHE A 11 -0.33 -40.34 16.61
N ARG A 12 -1.44 -40.64 15.94
CA ARG A 12 -2.41 -41.61 16.45
C ARG A 12 -1.79 -43.00 16.64
N GLY A 13 -2.25 -43.68 17.69
CA GLY A 13 -1.80 -45.02 18.09
C GLY A 13 -2.49 -46.15 17.31
N GLY A 14 -2.36 -47.38 17.82
CA GLY A 14 -3.06 -48.56 17.29
C GLY A 14 -2.58 -48.98 15.90
N SER A 15 -3.50 -49.33 15.00
CA SER A 15 -3.15 -49.75 13.64
C SER A 15 -2.46 -48.66 12.83
N GLU A 16 -2.80 -47.39 13.04
CA GLU A 16 -2.15 -46.25 12.36
C GLU A 16 -0.68 -46.11 12.78
N TYR A 17 -0.34 -46.42 14.04
CA TYR A 17 1.04 -46.45 14.50
C TYR A 17 1.86 -47.51 13.77
N GLU A 18 1.35 -48.73 13.65
CA GLU A 18 2.07 -49.83 12.96
C GLU A 18 2.29 -49.53 11.48
N ILE A 19 1.29 -48.92 10.81
CA ILE A 19 1.42 -48.46 9.42
C ILE A 19 2.50 -47.39 9.30
N ARG A 20 2.44 -46.34 10.15
CA ARG A 20 3.41 -45.24 10.14
C ARG A 20 4.83 -45.75 10.40
N LYS A 21 5.02 -46.59 11.41
CA LYS A 21 6.30 -47.24 11.73
C LYS A 21 6.85 -48.04 10.56
N SER A 22 6.00 -48.81 9.88
CA SER A 22 6.38 -49.57 8.68
C SER A 22 6.81 -48.65 7.53
N LEU A 23 6.09 -47.54 7.29
CA LEU A 23 6.45 -46.56 6.25
C LEU A 23 7.78 -45.85 6.53
N ILE A 24 8.02 -45.48 7.79
CA ILE A 24 9.28 -44.87 8.23
C ILE A 24 10.44 -45.85 8.05
N LYS A 25 10.30 -47.10 8.54
CA LYS A 25 11.35 -48.13 8.42
C LYS A 25 11.67 -48.52 6.98
N LYS A 26 10.68 -48.49 6.11
CA LYS A 26 10.85 -48.70 4.66
C LYS A 26 11.35 -47.46 3.93
N GLN A 27 11.65 -46.37 4.65
CA GLN A 27 12.16 -45.10 4.12
C GLN A 27 11.27 -44.55 3.00
N LYS A 28 9.95 -44.64 3.16
CA LYS A 28 9.00 -44.18 2.13
C LYS A 28 8.56 -42.74 2.32
N ILE A 29 8.63 -42.21 3.53
CA ILE A 29 8.29 -40.82 3.84
C ILE A 29 9.50 -39.94 3.58
N ASP A 30 9.37 -38.98 2.67
CA ASP A 30 10.43 -38.04 2.31
C ASP A 30 10.29 -36.70 3.02
N THR A 31 9.09 -36.11 2.94
CA THR A 31 8.82 -34.78 3.47
C THR A 31 7.40 -34.72 4.05
N ILE A 32 7.25 -33.98 5.15
CA ILE A 32 5.97 -33.65 5.79
C ILE A 32 5.85 -32.13 5.86
N ILE A 33 4.80 -31.61 5.24
CA ILE A 33 4.51 -30.17 5.17
C ILE A 33 3.23 -29.91 5.96
N GLY A 34 3.31 -29.14 7.03
CA GLY A 34 2.16 -28.64 7.77
C GLY A 34 1.49 -27.49 7.01
N LEU A 35 0.17 -27.55 6.86
CA LEU A 35 -0.61 -26.47 6.25
C LEU A 35 -1.32 -25.64 7.33
N PRO A 36 -1.70 -24.38 7.02
CA PRO A 36 -2.58 -23.60 7.87
C PRO A 36 -3.89 -24.32 8.23
N ASN A 37 -4.44 -23.97 9.38
CA ASN A 37 -5.76 -24.47 9.82
C ASN A 37 -6.88 -23.84 8.97
N ASN A 38 -8.08 -24.44 9.01
CA ASN A 38 -9.29 -23.91 8.36
C ASN A 38 -9.16 -23.64 6.84
N MET A 39 -8.24 -24.29 6.15
CA MET A 39 -8.07 -24.15 4.70
C MET A 39 -9.18 -24.83 3.88
N PHE A 40 -9.73 -25.94 4.39
CA PHE A 40 -10.75 -26.72 3.69
C PHE A 40 -12.15 -26.31 4.13
N MET A 41 -13.06 -26.11 3.17
CA MET A 41 -14.46 -25.78 3.48
C MET A 41 -15.11 -26.93 4.26
N GLY A 42 -15.82 -26.59 5.35
CA GLY A 42 -16.62 -27.53 6.12
C GLY A 42 -15.90 -28.21 7.30
N THR A 43 -14.59 -28.02 7.48
CA THR A 43 -13.87 -28.51 8.67
C THR A 43 -12.74 -27.57 9.09
N GLY A 44 -12.58 -27.35 10.39
CA GLY A 44 -11.47 -26.56 10.93
C GLY A 44 -10.20 -27.35 11.23
N ILE A 45 -10.03 -28.51 10.58
CA ILE A 45 -8.98 -29.46 10.92
C ILE A 45 -7.66 -29.04 10.25
N SER A 46 -6.56 -29.16 11.00
CA SER A 46 -5.19 -29.02 10.47
C SER A 46 -4.85 -30.18 9.53
N THR A 47 -4.34 -29.85 8.35
CA THR A 47 -3.95 -30.82 7.32
C THR A 47 -2.47 -30.75 7.02
N ILE A 48 -1.93 -31.84 6.50
CA ILE A 48 -0.57 -31.95 6.01
C ILE A 48 -0.52 -32.36 4.55
N ILE A 49 0.60 -32.07 3.90
CA ILE A 49 1.02 -32.74 2.66
C ILE A 49 2.16 -33.69 3.02
N MET A 50 1.98 -34.98 2.75
CA MET A 50 3.03 -35.99 2.89
C MET A 50 3.56 -36.36 1.51
N ILE A 51 4.87 -36.22 1.33
CA ILE A 51 5.58 -36.63 0.13
C ILE A 51 6.19 -38.01 0.36
N LEU A 52 5.76 -38.97 -0.45
CA LEU A 52 6.28 -40.33 -0.48
C LEU A 52 7.18 -40.55 -1.69
N LYS A 53 8.35 -41.15 -1.46
CA LYS A 53 9.32 -41.53 -2.51
C LYS A 53 9.72 -42.99 -2.33
N GLU A 54 9.85 -43.72 -3.44
CA GLU A 54 10.21 -45.15 -3.38
C GLU A 54 11.71 -45.40 -3.23
N ASN A 55 12.52 -44.62 -3.94
CA ASN A 55 13.98 -44.73 -4.01
C ASN A 55 14.61 -43.46 -3.46
N LYS A 56 14.49 -43.25 -2.14
CA LYS A 56 15.16 -42.12 -1.49
C LYS A 56 16.67 -42.34 -1.45
N THR A 57 17.42 -41.27 -1.66
CA THR A 57 18.88 -41.24 -1.49
C THR A 57 19.30 -40.98 -0.05
N THR A 58 18.39 -40.47 0.78
CA THR A 58 18.60 -40.14 2.19
C THR A 58 17.60 -40.89 3.08
N ASP A 59 18.04 -41.22 4.28
CA ASP A 59 17.24 -41.91 5.29
C ASP A 59 16.38 -40.95 6.13
N ASP A 60 16.77 -39.68 6.24
CA ASP A 60 16.10 -38.59 6.95
C ASP A 60 14.64 -38.28 6.53
N ILE A 61 13.89 -37.55 7.36
CA ILE A 61 12.59 -36.98 7.02
C ILE A 61 12.67 -35.47 7.14
N MET A 62 12.26 -34.75 6.10
CA MET A 62 12.17 -33.31 6.14
C MET A 62 10.81 -32.87 6.70
N PHE A 63 10.84 -32.00 7.69
CA PHE A 63 9.66 -31.35 8.25
C PHE A 63 9.64 -29.89 7.80
N VAL A 64 8.46 -29.40 7.42
CA VAL A 64 8.21 -28.00 7.08
C VAL A 64 6.92 -27.56 7.77
N ASP A 65 6.97 -26.47 8.53
CA ASP A 65 5.81 -25.89 9.20
C ASP A 65 5.31 -24.65 8.45
N GLY A 66 4.31 -24.85 7.59
CA GLY A 66 3.60 -23.77 6.90
C GLY A 66 2.37 -23.25 7.65
N SER A 67 2.15 -23.63 8.92
CA SER A 67 0.91 -23.29 9.65
C SER A 67 0.65 -21.79 9.79
N LYS A 68 1.70 -20.98 9.83
CA LYS A 68 1.64 -19.50 9.89
C LYS A 68 1.61 -18.82 8.51
N LEU A 69 1.81 -19.56 7.42
CA LEU A 69 1.84 -18.99 6.06
C LEU A 69 0.41 -18.87 5.51
N PHE A 70 -0.28 -17.79 5.85
CA PHE A 70 -1.59 -17.52 5.29
C PHE A 70 -1.97 -16.06 5.28
N SER A 71 -2.86 -15.72 4.35
CA SER A 71 -3.59 -14.46 4.34
C SER A 71 -5.06 -14.69 4.65
N LYS A 72 -5.69 -13.70 5.28
CA LYS A 72 -7.13 -13.75 5.58
C LYS A 72 -7.90 -13.15 4.40
N ASP A 73 -8.85 -13.90 3.88
CA ASP A 73 -9.83 -13.47 2.90
C ASP A 73 -11.23 -13.59 3.52
N GLY A 74 -11.64 -12.53 4.22
CA GLY A 74 -12.81 -12.54 5.09
C GLY A 74 -12.70 -13.60 6.19
N ASN A 75 -13.62 -14.58 6.18
CA ASN A 75 -13.62 -15.70 7.12
C ASN A 75 -12.81 -16.91 6.63
N LYS A 76 -12.21 -16.84 5.44
CA LYS A 76 -11.41 -17.92 4.85
C LYS A 76 -9.93 -17.61 4.97
N ILE A 77 -9.15 -18.67 5.00
CA ILE A 77 -7.69 -18.63 5.02
C ILE A 77 -7.21 -19.03 3.63
N LYS A 78 -6.29 -18.25 3.06
CA LYS A 78 -5.73 -18.45 1.72
C LYS A 78 -4.21 -18.62 1.79
N LEU A 79 -3.68 -19.54 0.98
CA LEU A 79 -2.26 -19.58 0.66
C LEU A 79 -2.01 -18.73 -0.58
N ASP A 80 -1.17 -17.71 -0.45
CA ASP A 80 -0.75 -16.90 -1.59
C ASP A 80 0.38 -17.57 -2.38
N ARG A 81 0.66 -17.03 -3.58
CA ARG A 81 1.67 -17.60 -4.48
C ARG A 81 3.05 -17.62 -3.80
N SER A 82 3.41 -16.55 -3.07
CA SER A 82 4.68 -16.49 -2.32
C SER A 82 4.85 -17.60 -1.29
N HIS A 83 3.78 -17.94 -0.55
CA HIS A 83 3.80 -19.02 0.45
C HIS A 83 4.10 -20.38 -0.20
N ILE A 84 3.49 -20.64 -1.36
CA ILE A 84 3.67 -21.89 -2.11
C ILE A 84 5.11 -22.00 -2.60
N ILE A 85 5.65 -20.92 -3.17
CA ILE A 85 7.04 -20.90 -3.67
C ILE A 85 8.03 -21.03 -2.53
N LYS A 86 7.80 -20.36 -1.39
CA LYS A 86 8.64 -20.50 -0.19
C LYS A 86 8.71 -21.94 0.30
N ILE A 87 7.57 -22.61 0.40
CA ILE A 87 7.52 -24.04 0.77
C ILE A 87 8.23 -24.89 -0.29
N SER A 88 7.95 -24.65 -1.58
CA SER A 88 8.53 -25.43 -2.67
C SER A 88 10.06 -25.30 -2.74
N ASP A 89 10.60 -24.09 -2.64
CA ASP A 89 12.03 -23.80 -2.59
C ASP A 89 12.71 -24.55 -1.44
N VAL A 90 12.11 -24.49 -0.26
CA VAL A 90 12.65 -25.14 0.94
C VAL A 90 12.65 -26.66 0.78
N VAL A 91 11.56 -27.24 0.27
CA VAL A 91 11.46 -28.69 0.04
C VAL A 91 12.40 -29.18 -1.08
N ASN A 92 12.45 -28.47 -2.21
CA ASN A 92 13.25 -28.86 -3.37
C ASN A 92 14.75 -28.77 -3.08
N ASN A 93 15.17 -27.73 -2.36
CA ASN A 93 16.58 -27.52 -2.02
C ASN A 93 16.97 -28.11 -0.67
N ARG A 94 16.03 -28.71 0.07
CA ARG A 94 16.21 -29.26 1.43
C ARG A 94 16.90 -28.29 2.38
N ILE A 95 16.36 -27.08 2.47
CA ILE A 95 16.92 -26.01 3.31
C ILE A 95 16.37 -26.12 4.74
N GLU A 96 17.24 -26.11 5.74
CA GLU A 96 16.84 -25.97 7.15
C GLU A 96 16.75 -24.48 7.52
N LYS A 97 15.65 -24.09 8.16
CA LYS A 97 15.41 -22.73 8.63
C LYS A 97 14.75 -22.80 10.00
N ASP A 98 15.36 -22.11 10.97
CA ASP A 98 14.87 -22.09 12.35
C ASP A 98 13.39 -21.67 12.42
N GLY A 99 12.60 -22.40 13.20
CA GLY A 99 11.15 -22.23 13.32
C GLY A 99 10.32 -22.52 12.06
N PHE A 100 10.92 -22.97 10.95
CA PHE A 100 10.20 -23.21 9.69
C PHE A 100 10.44 -24.59 9.06
N SER A 101 11.68 -25.06 9.00
CA SER A 101 12.01 -26.36 8.39
C SER A 101 13.21 -27.02 9.07
N ARG A 102 13.15 -28.35 9.18
CA ARG A 102 14.21 -29.15 9.79
C ARG A 102 14.31 -30.53 9.15
N ILE A 103 15.53 -31.02 8.99
CA ILE A 103 15.83 -32.36 8.52
C ILE A 103 16.12 -33.23 9.74
N VAL A 104 15.35 -34.29 9.88
CA VAL A 104 15.38 -35.14 11.09
C VAL A 104 15.81 -36.54 10.69
N SER A 105 16.83 -37.06 11.38
CA SER A 105 17.31 -38.43 11.15
C SER A 105 16.28 -39.47 11.60
N LEU A 106 16.32 -40.67 11.02
CA LEU A 106 15.45 -41.76 11.47
C LEU A 106 15.65 -42.09 12.95
N LYS A 107 16.89 -42.02 13.46
CA LYS A 107 17.18 -42.31 14.86
C LYS A 107 16.41 -41.38 15.81
N GLU A 108 16.39 -40.08 15.52
CA GLU A 108 15.61 -39.12 16.30
C GLU A 108 14.10 -39.39 16.20
N VAL A 109 13.61 -39.85 15.05
CA VAL A 109 12.21 -40.28 14.89
C VAL A 109 11.91 -41.54 15.70
N GLU A 110 12.85 -42.49 15.80
CA GLU A 110 12.72 -43.70 16.63
C GLU A 110 12.72 -43.36 18.12
N GLU A 111 13.58 -42.44 18.55
CA GLU A 111 13.63 -41.91 19.92
C GLU A 111 12.31 -41.20 20.30
N ASN A 112 11.65 -40.57 19.33
CA ASN A 112 10.33 -39.97 19.48
C ASN A 112 9.16 -40.98 19.28
N ASP A 113 9.41 -42.29 19.41
CA ASP A 113 8.42 -43.37 19.25
C ASP A 113 7.63 -43.26 17.93
N TYR A 114 8.34 -42.99 16.83
CA TYR A 114 7.76 -42.85 15.49
C TYR A 114 6.63 -41.79 15.41
N ASN A 115 6.60 -40.83 16.33
CA ASN A 115 5.65 -39.72 16.33
C ASN A 115 6.14 -38.64 15.36
N LEU A 116 5.37 -38.38 14.30
CA LEU A 116 5.73 -37.43 13.26
C LEU A 116 5.06 -36.06 13.46
N ASN A 117 4.58 -35.74 14.67
CA ASN A 117 3.98 -34.43 14.92
C ASN A 117 5.03 -33.32 14.73
N ILE A 118 4.72 -32.35 13.87
CA ILE A 118 5.65 -31.31 13.41
C ILE A 118 6.22 -30.51 14.59
N SER A 119 5.38 -30.17 15.58
CA SER A 119 5.78 -29.40 16.76
C SER A 119 6.79 -30.09 17.68
N ARG A 120 7.08 -31.38 17.47
CA ARG A 120 8.16 -32.08 18.18
C ARG A 120 9.53 -31.80 17.56
N TYR A 121 9.57 -31.44 16.29
CA TYR A 121 10.80 -31.27 15.53
C TYR A 121 11.10 -29.81 15.24
N ILE A 122 10.07 -28.99 15.08
CA ILE A 122 10.16 -27.56 14.79
C ILE A 122 9.49 -26.79 15.93
N ASP A 123 10.27 -25.95 16.59
CA ASP A 123 9.76 -24.99 17.57
C ASP A 123 9.38 -23.70 16.85
N ASN A 124 8.08 -23.49 16.68
CA ASN A 124 7.51 -22.30 16.06
C ASN A 124 6.60 -21.54 17.04
N TYR A 125 6.80 -21.74 18.35
CA TYR A 125 6.09 -20.94 19.34
C TYR A 125 6.68 -19.53 19.38
N ASP A 126 5.79 -18.54 19.44
CA ASP A 126 6.24 -17.17 19.67
C ASP A 126 6.88 -17.15 21.06
N LYS A 127 8.14 -16.71 21.14
CA LYS A 127 8.82 -16.56 22.42
C LYS A 127 8.06 -15.51 23.22
N ASP A 128 7.67 -15.86 24.45
CA ASP A 128 7.02 -14.91 25.34
C ASP A 128 7.84 -13.62 25.44
N GLU A 129 7.16 -12.47 25.38
CA GLU A 129 7.81 -11.19 25.63
C GLU A 129 8.44 -11.23 27.01
N ILE A 130 9.75 -10.98 27.06
CA ILE A 130 10.47 -10.89 28.32
C ILE A 130 10.02 -9.57 28.95
N HIS A 131 9.28 -9.64 30.05
CA HIS A 131 8.89 -8.46 30.82
C HIS A 131 9.69 -8.37 32.11
N ASP A 132 10.45 -7.31 32.27
CA ASP A 132 11.11 -7.01 33.54
C ASP A 132 10.13 -6.34 34.51
N LEU A 133 9.99 -6.94 35.70
CA LEU A 133 9.05 -6.47 36.72
C LEU A 133 9.38 -5.04 37.18
N TYR A 134 10.67 -4.70 37.27
CA TYR A 134 11.10 -3.39 37.70
C TYR A 134 10.90 -2.33 36.61
N SER A 135 11.18 -2.64 35.33
CA SER A 135 10.83 -1.80 34.18
C SER A 135 9.33 -1.44 34.20
N THR A 136 8.49 -2.42 34.51
CA THR A 136 7.03 -2.24 34.58
C THR A 136 6.60 -1.30 35.70
N MET A 137 7.26 -1.36 36.86
CA MET A 137 6.91 -0.56 38.04
C MET A 137 7.53 0.85 38.05
N TYR A 138 8.76 0.99 37.57
CA TYR A 138 9.60 2.18 37.74
C TYR A 138 10.03 2.83 36.43
N GLY A 139 9.54 2.32 35.30
CA GLY A 139 9.88 2.78 33.96
C GLY A 139 11.32 2.47 33.54
N GLY A 140 11.55 2.57 32.24
CA GLY A 140 12.79 2.14 31.58
C GLY A 140 12.65 0.76 30.93
N VAL A 141 13.73 0.30 30.32
CA VAL A 141 13.79 -0.99 29.61
C VAL A 141 15.06 -1.74 30.04
N SER A 142 14.93 -3.01 30.36
CA SER A 142 16.06 -3.85 30.78
C SER A 142 16.99 -4.18 29.60
N ASP A 143 18.23 -4.57 29.89
CA ASP A 143 19.17 -5.04 28.85
C ASP A 143 18.65 -6.32 28.16
N GLN A 144 17.88 -7.15 28.88
CA GLN A 144 17.27 -8.37 28.34
C GLN A 144 16.20 -8.05 27.29
N GLU A 145 15.29 -7.12 27.59
CA GLU A 145 14.26 -6.63 26.66
C GLU A 145 14.89 -6.02 25.39
N ILE A 146 15.95 -5.21 25.54
CA ILE A 146 16.64 -4.61 24.39
C ILE A 146 17.36 -5.66 23.54
N SER A 147 17.87 -6.73 24.17
CA SER A 147 18.63 -7.77 23.48
C SER A 147 17.79 -8.57 22.47
N VAL A 148 16.47 -8.60 22.64
CA VAL A 148 15.54 -9.18 21.65
C VAL A 148 15.67 -8.49 20.30
N LEU A 149 15.97 -7.19 20.29
CA LEU A 149 16.16 -6.38 19.09
C LEU A 149 17.60 -6.39 18.56
N ASN A 150 18.48 -7.28 19.05
CA ASN A 150 19.86 -7.38 18.55
C ASN A 150 19.98 -7.57 17.03
N PRO A 151 19.13 -8.37 16.35
CA PRO A 151 19.16 -8.45 14.89
C PRO A 151 18.95 -7.08 14.22
N PHE A 152 18.10 -6.23 14.80
CA PHE A 152 17.88 -4.87 14.34
C PHE A 152 19.09 -3.96 14.60
N TRP A 153 19.62 -3.98 15.82
CA TRP A 153 20.79 -3.17 16.19
C TRP A 153 22.06 -3.53 15.42
N ASN A 154 22.24 -4.81 15.09
CA ASN A 154 23.37 -5.29 14.30
C ASN A 154 23.35 -4.76 12.87
N LYS A 155 22.17 -4.50 12.29
CA LYS A 155 22.03 -3.89 10.96
C LYS A 155 22.22 -2.37 11.00
N PHE A 156 21.79 -1.70 12.07
CA PHE A 156 21.88 -0.24 12.23
C PHE A 156 22.89 0.14 13.32
N ILE A 157 24.18 -0.03 13.00
CA ILE A 157 25.27 0.18 13.95
C ILE A 157 25.30 1.64 14.43
N GLY A 158 25.42 1.84 15.74
CA GLY A 158 25.46 3.17 16.36
C GLY A 158 24.09 3.85 16.55
N LEU A 159 23.00 3.30 15.98
CA LEU A 159 21.66 3.84 16.19
C LEU A 159 21.20 3.66 17.65
N LYS A 160 21.53 2.50 18.24
CA LYS A 160 21.20 2.19 19.64
C LYS A 160 21.74 3.25 20.61
N GLU A 161 23.01 3.63 20.46
CA GLU A 161 23.70 4.59 21.33
C GLU A 161 23.17 6.02 21.18
N LYS A 162 22.66 6.37 19.99
CA LYS A 162 22.01 7.67 19.74
C LYS A 162 20.64 7.74 20.41
N LEU A 163 19.89 6.64 20.40
CA LEU A 163 18.51 6.60 20.88
C LEU A 163 18.40 6.27 22.37
N ILE A 164 19.34 5.52 22.93
CA ILE A 164 19.20 4.92 24.27
C ILE A 164 20.37 5.36 25.16
N SER A 165 20.02 5.80 26.37
CA SER A 165 20.97 6.12 27.44
C SER A 165 20.73 5.22 28.65
N LYS A 166 21.79 4.96 29.43
CA LYS A 166 21.73 4.10 30.61
C LYS A 166 21.51 4.92 31.88
N ARG A 167 20.49 4.56 32.66
CA ARG A 167 20.19 5.12 33.98
C ARG A 167 21.15 4.53 35.03
N PRO A 168 21.44 5.23 36.15
CA PRO A 168 22.37 4.75 37.18
C PRO A 168 22.00 3.40 37.82
N ASP A 169 20.74 3.01 37.79
CA ASP A 169 20.25 1.73 38.29
C ASP A 169 20.37 0.57 37.27
N GLY A 170 20.98 0.84 36.11
CA GLY A 170 21.24 -0.17 35.08
C GLY A 170 20.16 -0.30 34.00
N TYR A 171 19.05 0.43 34.12
CA TYR A 171 17.95 0.39 33.13
C TYR A 171 18.14 1.42 32.02
N ASN A 172 17.52 1.18 30.87
CA ASN A 172 17.69 1.99 29.67
C ASN A 172 16.51 2.97 29.49
N LEU A 173 16.82 4.18 29.05
CA LEU A 173 15.83 5.23 28.76
C LEU A 173 16.08 5.83 27.37
N LEU A 174 14.99 6.29 26.75
CA LEU A 174 15.08 7.05 25.50
C LEU A 174 15.80 8.39 25.75
N ASN A 175 16.81 8.67 24.93
CA ASN A 175 17.69 9.83 25.05
C ASN A 175 17.15 11.09 24.32
N LEU A 176 15.91 11.06 23.80
CA LEU A 176 15.35 12.09 22.93
C LEU A 176 13.95 12.51 23.36
N LYS A 177 13.58 13.75 23.05
CA LYS A 177 12.18 14.20 23.05
C LYS A 177 11.46 13.57 21.84
N ASN A 178 10.16 13.26 21.97
CA ASN A 178 9.41 12.50 20.95
C ASN A 178 9.52 13.06 19.52
N ASP A 179 9.59 14.38 19.34
CA ASP A 179 9.71 15.02 18.03
C ASP A 179 11.10 14.83 17.36
N ASP A 180 12.14 14.57 18.14
CA ASP A 180 13.51 14.37 17.66
C ASP A 180 13.82 12.91 17.28
N LEU A 181 12.99 11.96 17.73
CA LEU A 181 13.19 10.52 17.47
C LEU A 181 13.16 10.21 15.98
N VAL A 182 12.07 10.60 15.30
CA VAL A 182 11.85 10.28 13.89
C VAL A 182 12.93 10.91 13.02
N ASN A 183 13.31 12.16 13.32
CA ASN A 183 14.35 12.86 12.61
C ASN A 183 15.72 12.24 12.83
N THR A 184 16.03 11.78 14.05
CA THR A 184 17.29 11.09 14.35
C THR A 184 17.41 9.77 13.60
N VAL A 185 16.34 8.96 13.58
CA VAL A 185 16.30 7.68 12.85
C VAL A 185 16.41 7.91 11.35
N LYS A 186 15.61 8.82 10.77
CA LYS A 186 15.64 9.11 9.33
C LYS A 186 16.98 9.69 8.87
N ASN A 187 17.70 10.40 9.74
CA ASN A 187 18.97 11.01 9.38
C ASN A 187 20.18 10.09 9.55
N ASP A 188 20.02 8.95 10.23
CA ASP A 188 21.07 7.97 10.42
C ASP A 188 21.59 7.42 9.07
N SER A 189 22.91 7.23 8.98
CA SER A 189 23.58 6.80 7.76
C SER A 189 23.18 5.40 7.33
N TYR A 190 23.10 4.45 8.28
CA TYR A 190 22.73 3.06 7.98
C TYR A 190 21.26 2.95 7.59
N VAL A 191 20.38 3.75 8.21
CA VAL A 191 18.97 3.82 7.82
C VAL A 191 18.81 4.40 6.42
N LYS A 192 19.53 5.49 6.09
CA LYS A 192 19.52 6.07 4.75
C LYS A 192 20.04 5.11 3.69
N GLU A 193 21.11 4.38 3.99
CA GLU A 193 21.68 3.35 3.11
C GLU A 193 20.67 2.21 2.89
N PHE A 194 20.06 1.68 3.95
CA PHE A 194 19.01 0.66 3.84
C PHE A 194 17.81 1.12 2.99
N ILE A 195 17.34 2.36 3.17
CA ILE A 195 16.26 2.92 2.34
C ILE A 195 16.71 3.02 0.88
N LYS A 196 17.97 3.42 0.63
CA LYS A 196 18.53 3.50 -0.72
C LYS A 196 18.60 2.12 -1.38
N GLU A 197 19.11 1.11 -0.69
CA GLU A 197 19.16 -0.29 -1.17
C GLU A 197 17.77 -0.76 -1.63
N ASN A 198 16.73 -0.51 -0.83
CA ASN A 198 15.37 -0.91 -1.19
C ASN A 198 14.80 -0.10 -2.37
N LYS A 199 15.15 1.19 -2.51
CA LYS A 199 14.81 1.99 -3.69
C LYS A 199 15.53 1.48 -4.94
N ASP A 200 16.78 1.04 -4.82
CA ASP A 200 17.55 0.48 -5.92
C ASP A 200 16.92 -0.83 -6.41
N ILE A 201 16.43 -1.68 -5.50
CA ILE A 201 15.64 -2.87 -5.85
C ILE A 201 14.36 -2.49 -6.62
N ALA A 202 13.60 -1.51 -6.12
CA ALA A 202 12.40 -1.03 -6.83
C ALA A 202 12.72 -0.49 -8.23
N ASN A 203 13.84 0.24 -8.38
CA ASN A 203 14.31 0.73 -9.67
C ASN A 203 14.66 -0.42 -10.62
N LEU A 204 15.30 -1.50 -10.12
CA LEU A 204 15.60 -2.67 -10.95
C LEU A 204 14.33 -3.32 -11.51
N ILE A 205 13.26 -3.39 -10.72
CA ILE A 205 11.95 -3.89 -11.17
C ILE A 205 11.38 -2.99 -12.26
N ILE A 206 11.43 -1.66 -12.06
CA ILE A 206 10.97 -0.69 -13.06
C ILE A 206 11.76 -0.82 -14.37
N GLU A 207 13.09 -0.91 -14.29
CA GLU A 207 13.95 -1.08 -15.47
C GLU A 207 13.70 -2.41 -16.18
N PHE A 208 13.39 -3.48 -15.45
CA PHE A 208 12.96 -4.74 -16.05
C PHE A 208 11.67 -4.57 -16.86
N ILE A 209 10.66 -3.90 -16.31
CA ILE A 209 9.39 -3.64 -17.03
C ILE A 209 9.66 -2.79 -18.28
N LYS A 210 10.40 -1.68 -18.17
CA LYS A 210 10.73 -0.81 -19.31
C LYS A 210 11.50 -1.54 -20.40
N LYS A 211 12.40 -2.46 -20.04
CA LYS A 211 13.18 -3.24 -21.01
C LYS A 211 12.29 -4.19 -21.81
N ASN A 212 11.28 -4.79 -21.17
CA ASN A 212 10.35 -5.72 -21.82
C ASN A 212 9.19 -5.01 -22.53
N ILE A 213 8.86 -3.78 -22.11
CA ILE A 213 7.85 -2.92 -22.73
C ILE A 213 8.52 -1.60 -23.16
N PRO A 214 9.36 -1.63 -24.22
CA PRO A 214 10.15 -0.46 -24.60
C PRO A 214 9.30 0.65 -25.24
N SER A 215 8.20 0.27 -25.90
CA SER A 215 7.29 1.22 -26.55
C SER A 215 5.87 0.66 -26.65
N TYR A 216 4.91 1.54 -26.92
CA TYR A 216 3.52 1.19 -27.18
C TYR A 216 3.38 0.20 -28.37
N GLU A 217 4.10 0.43 -29.46
CA GLU A 217 4.01 -0.40 -30.68
C GLU A 217 4.40 -1.86 -30.45
N ASN A 218 5.34 -2.11 -29.52
CA ASN A 218 5.81 -3.45 -29.21
C ASN A 218 4.83 -4.27 -28.36
N ILE A 219 3.81 -3.65 -27.76
CA ILE A 219 2.90 -4.33 -26.82
C ILE A 219 2.14 -5.47 -27.52
N ASN A 220 1.76 -5.32 -28.78
CA ASN A 220 1.13 -6.38 -29.59
C ASN A 220 1.96 -7.65 -29.76
N GLU A 221 3.29 -7.55 -29.67
CA GLU A 221 4.19 -8.70 -29.84
C GLU A 221 4.49 -9.42 -28.51
N ILE A 222 4.05 -8.85 -27.38
CA ILE A 222 4.34 -9.40 -26.06
C ILE A 222 3.51 -10.65 -25.81
N ASN A 223 4.21 -11.77 -25.62
CA ASN A 223 3.61 -12.96 -25.05
C ASN A 223 3.52 -12.81 -23.52
N VAL A 224 2.31 -12.54 -23.02
CA VAL A 224 2.01 -12.32 -21.59
C VAL A 224 2.50 -13.46 -20.70
N TYR A 225 2.34 -14.72 -21.13
CA TYR A 225 2.75 -15.88 -20.34
C TYR A 225 4.27 -15.94 -20.16
N ASN A 226 5.03 -15.72 -21.25
CA ASN A 226 6.50 -15.68 -21.19
C ASN A 226 6.97 -14.49 -20.36
N PHE A 227 6.29 -13.34 -20.47
CA PHE A 227 6.63 -12.16 -19.69
C PHE A 227 6.40 -12.38 -18.19
N GLU A 228 5.26 -12.96 -17.81
CA GLU A 228 4.96 -13.35 -16.43
C GLU A 228 6.04 -14.32 -15.90
N SER A 229 6.35 -15.37 -16.66
CA SER A 229 7.37 -16.36 -16.27
C SER A 229 8.76 -15.74 -16.07
N ASN A 230 9.18 -14.87 -16.99
CA ASN A 230 10.47 -14.18 -16.89
C ASN A 230 10.50 -13.18 -15.72
N PHE A 231 9.37 -12.52 -15.45
CA PHE A 231 9.24 -11.60 -14.31
C PHE A 231 9.32 -12.34 -12.98
N GLU A 232 8.63 -13.48 -12.86
CA GLU A 232 8.72 -14.36 -11.68
C GLU A 232 10.16 -14.80 -11.41
N GLU A 233 10.87 -15.29 -12.43
CA GLU A 233 12.27 -15.70 -12.31
C GLU A 233 13.17 -14.52 -11.91
N PHE A 234 12.96 -13.34 -12.51
CA PHE A 234 13.71 -12.14 -12.17
C PHE A 234 13.53 -11.74 -10.69
N ILE A 235 12.29 -11.71 -10.19
CA ILE A 235 12.02 -11.31 -8.81
C ILE A 235 12.57 -12.34 -7.81
N LEU A 236 12.46 -13.64 -8.11
CA LEU A 236 12.99 -14.69 -7.24
C LEU A 236 14.53 -14.70 -7.15
N ASN A 237 15.21 -14.07 -8.12
CA ASN A 237 16.66 -13.86 -8.11
C ASN A 237 17.11 -12.62 -7.31
N ILE A 238 16.16 -11.78 -6.86
CA ILE A 238 16.46 -10.67 -5.95
C ILE A 238 16.87 -11.25 -4.59
N LYS A 239 18.00 -10.79 -4.07
CA LYS A 239 18.52 -11.25 -2.78
C LYS A 239 17.65 -10.73 -1.62
N ASP A 240 17.57 -11.54 -0.57
CA ASP A 240 16.98 -11.13 0.70
C ASP A 240 17.68 -9.88 1.25
N ASN A 241 16.91 -9.00 1.87
CA ASN A 241 17.42 -7.90 2.68
C ASN A 241 17.17 -8.20 4.16
N ALA A 242 17.89 -7.52 5.06
CA ALA A 242 17.94 -7.82 6.50
C ALA A 242 16.56 -7.97 7.20
N PHE A 243 15.50 -7.35 6.66
CA PHE A 243 14.13 -7.43 7.18
C PHE A 243 13.06 -7.73 6.12
N ILE A 244 13.47 -8.00 4.88
CA ILE A 244 12.53 -8.22 3.77
C ILE A 244 12.96 -9.51 3.09
N GLU A 245 12.13 -10.54 3.16
CA GLU A 245 12.36 -11.78 2.45
C GLU A 245 11.99 -11.59 0.97
N LYS A 246 12.72 -12.24 0.06
CA LYS A 246 12.44 -12.21 -1.39
C LYS A 246 11.00 -12.64 -1.73
N TYR A 247 10.40 -13.51 -0.91
CA TYR A 247 9.03 -13.98 -1.10
C TYR A 247 7.98 -12.89 -0.85
N ASP A 248 8.27 -11.96 0.07
CA ASP A 248 7.38 -10.81 0.33
C ASP A 248 7.41 -9.84 -0.86
N ILE A 249 8.61 -9.60 -1.41
CA ILE A 249 8.79 -8.82 -2.64
C ILE A 249 8.05 -9.48 -3.80
N TYR A 250 8.19 -10.80 -3.96
CA TYR A 250 7.49 -11.57 -4.98
C TYR A 250 5.97 -11.40 -4.90
N GLN A 251 5.38 -11.49 -3.70
CA GLN A 251 3.93 -11.37 -3.54
C GLN A 251 3.43 -10.00 -4.03
N VAL A 252 4.07 -8.92 -3.55
CA VAL A 252 3.70 -7.55 -3.93
C VAL A 252 3.92 -7.33 -5.43
N ALA A 253 5.04 -7.83 -5.97
CA ALA A 253 5.37 -7.67 -7.38
C ALA A 253 4.35 -8.35 -8.29
N ILE A 254 3.93 -9.59 -7.98
CA ILE A 254 2.99 -10.33 -8.81
C ILE A 254 1.57 -9.77 -8.72
N GLU A 255 1.13 -9.32 -7.55
CA GLU A 255 -0.16 -8.62 -7.43
C GLU A 255 -0.22 -7.37 -8.32
N LYS A 256 0.88 -6.62 -8.41
CA LYS A 256 0.97 -5.46 -9.31
C LYS A 256 1.16 -5.88 -10.77
N PHE A 257 1.80 -7.01 -11.02
CA PHE A 257 1.96 -7.54 -12.36
C PHE A 257 0.64 -8.00 -12.97
N GLU A 258 -0.31 -8.52 -12.18
CA GLU A 258 -1.67 -8.83 -12.68
C GLU A 258 -2.35 -7.60 -13.27
N ILE A 259 -2.17 -6.42 -12.65
CA ILE A 259 -2.67 -5.15 -13.20
C ILE A 259 -2.00 -4.85 -14.55
N ILE A 260 -0.67 -4.95 -14.61
CA ILE A 260 0.11 -4.73 -15.85
C ILE A 260 -0.33 -5.70 -16.95
N LYS A 261 -0.62 -6.95 -16.61
CA LYS A 261 -1.10 -7.98 -17.53
C LYS A 261 -2.46 -7.62 -18.12
N GLU A 262 -3.41 -7.24 -17.27
CA GLU A 262 -4.72 -6.78 -17.72
C GLU A 262 -4.59 -5.54 -18.61
N ASP A 263 -3.68 -4.62 -18.27
CA ASP A 263 -3.38 -3.42 -19.05
C ASP A 263 -2.81 -3.75 -20.44
N ILE A 264 -1.87 -4.71 -20.51
CA ILE A 264 -1.33 -5.23 -21.78
C ILE A 264 -2.44 -5.82 -22.63
N GLU A 265 -3.30 -6.68 -22.06
CA GLU A 265 -4.40 -7.31 -22.80
C GLU A 265 -5.38 -6.27 -23.38
N ILE A 266 -5.69 -5.22 -22.62
CA ILE A 266 -6.54 -4.12 -23.09
C ILE A 266 -5.87 -3.39 -24.27
N ILE A 267 -4.59 -3.05 -24.13
CA ILE A 267 -3.84 -2.36 -25.20
C ILE A 267 -3.73 -3.22 -26.45
N GLN A 268 -3.45 -4.51 -26.31
CA GLN A 268 -3.39 -5.45 -27.44
C GLN A 268 -4.74 -5.52 -28.16
N ASN A 269 -5.85 -5.59 -27.42
CA ASN A 269 -7.17 -5.58 -28.03
C ASN A 269 -7.46 -4.27 -28.77
N TYR A 270 -7.03 -3.14 -28.23
CA TYR A 270 -7.17 -1.84 -28.88
C TYR A 270 -6.38 -1.75 -30.19
N GLN A 271 -5.10 -2.14 -30.17
CA GLN A 271 -4.23 -2.10 -31.36
C GLN A 271 -4.69 -3.05 -32.47
N ASN A 272 -5.46 -4.08 -32.13
CA ASN A 272 -6.06 -5.02 -33.08
C ASN A 272 -7.47 -4.60 -33.53
N ASP A 273 -7.90 -3.37 -33.26
CA ASP A 273 -9.22 -2.81 -33.59
C ASP A 273 -10.41 -3.59 -32.98
N ASN A 274 -10.17 -4.35 -31.90
CA ASN A 274 -11.22 -5.15 -31.25
C ASN A 274 -12.07 -4.35 -30.25
N ILE A 275 -11.55 -3.21 -29.76
CA ILE A 275 -12.15 -2.38 -28.71
C ILE A 275 -11.96 -0.90 -29.09
N SER A 276 -12.95 -0.04 -28.82
CA SER A 276 -12.85 1.42 -29.05
C SER A 276 -12.15 2.16 -27.90
N ILE A 277 -11.63 3.37 -28.14
CA ILE A 277 -11.00 4.17 -27.07
C ILE A 277 -12.00 4.53 -25.97
N SER A 278 -13.26 4.75 -26.35
CA SER A 278 -14.33 4.94 -25.39
C SER A 278 -14.47 3.77 -24.42
N GLU A 279 -14.32 2.52 -24.89
CA GLU A 279 -14.42 1.33 -24.03
C GLU A 279 -13.20 1.15 -23.11
N ILE A 280 -12.05 1.70 -23.49
CA ILE A 280 -10.81 1.67 -22.71
C ILE A 280 -10.79 2.75 -21.63
N LEU A 281 -11.19 3.97 -22.01
CA LEU A 281 -11.19 5.13 -21.12
C LEU A 281 -12.41 5.14 -20.20
N ILE A 282 -13.53 4.58 -20.64
CA ILE A 282 -14.80 4.64 -19.90
C ILE A 282 -15.25 3.22 -19.59
N GLN A 283 -14.96 2.76 -18.38
CA GLN A 283 -15.78 1.69 -17.79
C GLN A 283 -17.06 2.35 -17.26
N GLU A 284 -18.23 1.98 -17.77
CA GLU A 284 -19.53 2.56 -17.36
C GLU A 284 -19.74 2.59 -15.83
N LYS A 285 -19.07 1.70 -15.09
CA LYS A 285 -19.07 1.62 -13.63
C LYS A 285 -18.35 2.75 -12.90
N ASN A 286 -17.49 3.50 -13.60
CA ASN A 286 -16.64 4.55 -13.03
C ASN A 286 -17.14 5.96 -13.37
N ILE A 287 -18.31 6.09 -13.99
CA ILE A 287 -18.98 7.37 -14.22
C ILE A 287 -19.88 7.67 -13.02
N GLU A 288 -19.56 8.71 -12.28
CA GLU A 288 -20.42 9.26 -11.24
C GLU A 288 -21.30 10.34 -11.83
N ASN A 289 -22.60 10.09 -11.84
CA ASN A 289 -23.60 11.08 -12.23
C ASN A 289 -24.39 11.55 -11.02
N ASN A 290 -24.73 12.84 -11.01
CA ASN A 290 -25.71 13.37 -10.06
C ASN A 290 -27.11 12.83 -10.38
N LYS A 291 -28.07 13.01 -9.46
CA LYS A 291 -29.48 12.61 -9.63
C LYS A 291 -30.15 13.13 -10.91
N ASN A 292 -29.58 14.17 -11.53
CA ASN A 292 -30.06 14.80 -12.75
C ASN A 292 -29.37 14.27 -14.03
N GLY A 293 -28.50 13.26 -13.93
CA GLY A 293 -27.76 12.69 -15.05
C GLY A 293 -26.54 13.50 -15.51
N THR A 294 -26.10 14.50 -14.74
CA THR A 294 -24.90 15.28 -15.03
C THR A 294 -23.65 14.59 -14.50
N LEU A 295 -22.61 14.55 -15.33
CA LEU A 295 -21.30 14.00 -14.98
C LEU A 295 -20.67 14.79 -13.83
N VAL A 296 -20.35 14.08 -12.74
CA VAL A 296 -19.67 14.61 -11.55
C VAL A 296 -18.21 14.22 -11.56
N ASN A 297 -17.94 12.97 -11.94
CA ASN A 297 -16.59 12.43 -11.98
C ASN A 297 -16.57 11.25 -12.94
N TRP A 298 -15.40 10.98 -13.51
CA TRP A 298 -15.15 9.75 -14.23
C TRP A 298 -13.74 9.27 -13.90
N ASP A 299 -13.55 7.95 -13.94
CA ASP A 299 -12.25 7.34 -13.74
C ASP A 299 -11.92 6.36 -14.88
N ALA A 300 -10.67 6.37 -15.29
CA ALA A 300 -10.14 5.52 -16.35
C ALA A 300 -9.16 4.52 -15.76
N ARG A 301 -9.18 3.29 -16.29
CA ARG A 301 -8.28 2.23 -15.84
C ARG A 301 -6.83 2.46 -16.29
N LEU A 302 -6.63 2.74 -17.58
CA LEU A 302 -5.29 2.82 -18.19
C LEU A 302 -4.66 4.22 -18.12
N ILE A 303 -5.44 5.24 -18.46
CA ILE A 303 -4.94 6.63 -18.51
C ILE A 303 -5.76 7.49 -17.57
N GLY A 304 -5.14 7.91 -16.46
CA GLY A 304 -5.78 8.77 -15.49
C GLY A 304 -6.31 10.07 -16.11
N LYS A 305 -7.46 10.54 -15.59
CA LYS A 305 -8.11 11.76 -16.06
C LYS A 305 -7.18 12.98 -16.02
N GLU A 306 -6.31 13.06 -15.02
CA GLU A 306 -5.36 14.16 -14.86
C GLU A 306 -4.38 14.21 -16.03
N PHE A 307 -3.83 13.07 -16.44
CA PHE A 307 -2.91 12.99 -17.57
C PHE A 307 -3.57 13.41 -18.88
N ILE A 308 -4.82 12.98 -19.09
CA ILE A 308 -5.61 13.37 -20.26
C ILE A 308 -5.82 14.88 -20.30
N ILE A 309 -6.22 15.47 -19.18
CA ILE A 309 -6.45 16.92 -19.06
C ILE A 309 -5.15 17.69 -19.31
N GLU A 310 -4.05 17.26 -18.69
CA GLU A 310 -2.74 17.91 -18.83
C GLU A 310 -2.17 17.84 -20.25
N LYS A 311 -2.47 16.79 -21.01
CA LYS A 311 -1.95 16.63 -22.39
C LYS A 311 -2.84 17.29 -23.44
N PHE A 312 -4.16 17.13 -23.35
CA PHE A 312 -5.07 17.51 -24.43
C PHE A 312 -5.84 18.80 -24.18
N PHE A 313 -5.90 19.28 -22.94
CA PHE A 313 -6.72 20.44 -22.53
C PHE A 313 -5.90 21.49 -21.77
N VAL A 314 -4.66 21.71 -22.22
CA VAL A 314 -3.72 22.65 -21.59
C VAL A 314 -4.28 24.07 -21.57
N ASN A 315 -4.97 24.49 -22.63
CA ASN A 315 -5.49 25.85 -22.74
C ASN A 315 -6.63 26.08 -21.75
N GLU A 316 -7.58 25.15 -21.70
CA GLU A 316 -8.71 25.13 -20.79
C GLU A 316 -8.25 25.06 -19.33
N LEU A 317 -7.24 24.23 -19.04
CA LEU A 317 -6.62 24.14 -17.72
C LEU A 317 -5.92 25.45 -17.32
N ASN A 318 -5.25 26.12 -18.26
CA ASN A 318 -4.65 27.44 -18.01
C ASN A 318 -5.69 28.54 -17.79
N GLU A 319 -6.83 28.49 -18.47
CA GLU A 319 -7.96 29.39 -18.21
C GLU A 319 -8.54 29.18 -16.81
N ILE A 320 -8.76 27.92 -16.40
CA ILE A 320 -9.20 27.58 -15.04
C ILE A 320 -8.19 28.07 -14.00
N LYS A 321 -6.88 27.90 -14.24
CA LYS A 321 -5.82 28.43 -13.36
C LYS A 321 -5.88 29.96 -13.24
N LYS A 322 -6.07 30.67 -14.35
CA LYS A 322 -6.23 32.14 -14.36
C LYS A 322 -7.47 32.57 -13.59
N LEU A 323 -8.59 31.87 -13.76
CA LEU A 323 -9.82 32.15 -13.02
C LEU A 323 -9.63 31.95 -11.51
N LYS A 324 -8.98 30.85 -11.09
CA LYS A 324 -8.65 30.60 -9.68
C LYS A 324 -7.76 31.69 -9.10
N TYR A 325 -6.70 32.07 -9.83
CA TYR A 325 -5.83 33.17 -9.42
C TYR A 325 -6.58 34.50 -9.25
N ASN A 326 -7.47 34.84 -10.19
CA ASN A 326 -8.27 36.07 -10.11
C ASN A 326 -9.24 36.02 -8.92
N ILE A 327 -9.86 34.87 -8.65
CA ILE A 327 -10.72 34.65 -7.48
C ILE A 327 -9.92 34.86 -6.19
N ASP A 328 -8.74 34.24 -6.06
CA ASP A 328 -7.88 34.35 -4.88
C ASP A 328 -7.39 35.80 -4.68
N SER A 329 -7.08 36.50 -5.77
CA SER A 329 -6.69 37.92 -5.75
C SER A 329 -7.83 38.81 -5.24
N ILE A 330 -9.05 38.62 -5.73
CA ILE A 330 -10.23 39.39 -5.29
C ILE A 330 -10.57 39.08 -3.83
N GLU A 331 -10.49 37.81 -3.41
CA GLU A 331 -10.71 37.43 -2.00
C GLU A 331 -9.67 38.07 -1.07
N SER A 332 -8.41 38.16 -1.51
CA SER A 332 -7.36 38.86 -0.78
C SER A 332 -7.64 40.37 -0.68
N GLU A 333 -8.06 41.00 -1.78
CA GLU A 333 -8.40 42.44 -1.81
C GLU A 333 -9.60 42.77 -0.91
N ILE A 334 -10.63 41.91 -0.88
CA ILE A 334 -11.77 42.05 0.04
C ILE A 334 -11.30 41.97 1.50
N LYS A 335 -10.38 41.04 1.79
CA LYS A 335 -9.84 40.86 3.13
C LYS A 335 -8.98 42.04 3.57
N GLU A 336 -8.09 42.54 2.71
CA GLU A 336 -7.31 43.76 2.97
C GLU A 336 -8.22 44.96 3.21
N THR A 337 -9.29 45.09 2.42
CA THR A 337 -10.28 46.16 2.60
C THR A 337 -10.98 46.03 3.96
N PHE A 338 -11.34 44.82 4.39
CA PHE A 338 -11.92 44.57 5.71
C PHE A 338 -10.96 44.92 6.87
N GLU A 339 -9.68 44.59 6.73
CA GLU A 339 -8.65 44.91 7.72
C GLU A 339 -8.36 46.42 7.81
N SER A 340 -8.52 47.15 6.69
CA SER A 340 -8.33 48.61 6.61
C SER A 340 -9.47 49.47 7.19
N ILE A 341 -10.55 48.83 7.66
CA ILE A 341 -11.70 49.51 8.28
C ILE A 341 -11.45 49.61 9.78
N ASP A 342 -11.75 50.78 10.36
CA ASP A 342 -11.55 51.03 11.79
C ASP A 342 -12.46 50.15 12.65
N GLU A 343 -11.94 49.66 13.77
CA GLU A 343 -12.68 48.75 14.68
C GLU A 343 -13.99 49.37 15.20
N GLU A 344 -14.04 50.70 15.38
CA GLU A 344 -15.26 51.41 15.80
C GLU A 344 -16.37 51.37 14.74
N GLU A 345 -16.01 51.24 13.46
CA GLU A 345 -16.98 51.14 12.35
C GLU A 345 -17.49 49.71 12.14
N LYS A 346 -16.78 48.70 12.67
CA LYS A 346 -17.11 47.28 12.55
C LYS A 346 -18.30 46.83 13.41
N ASP A 347 -18.82 47.71 14.27
CA ASP A 347 -20.05 47.48 15.05
C ASP A 347 -21.34 47.57 14.20
N LEU A 348 -21.24 48.00 12.94
CA LEU A 348 -22.37 48.08 12.02
C LEU A 348 -22.86 46.67 11.61
N PRO A 349 -24.18 46.47 11.38
CA PRO A 349 -24.77 45.18 11.00
C PRO A 349 -24.32 44.63 9.63
N ILE A 350 -23.54 45.41 8.88
CA ILE A 350 -22.91 45.01 7.62
C ILE A 350 -21.66 44.14 7.82
N PHE A 351 -21.14 44.05 9.04
CA PHE A 351 -19.97 43.26 9.41
C PHE A 351 -20.34 42.02 10.23
N LYS A 352 -19.50 40.98 10.13
CA LYS A 352 -19.51 39.73 10.90
C LYS A 352 -18.14 39.53 11.55
N GLU A 353 -18.05 38.56 12.47
CA GLU A 353 -16.82 38.25 13.23
C GLU A 353 -15.53 38.23 12.39
N ASN A 354 -15.58 37.83 11.11
CA ASN A 354 -14.42 37.81 10.22
C ASN A 354 -14.75 38.20 8.76
N GLY A 355 -15.67 39.14 8.53
CA GLY A 355 -15.94 39.62 7.16
C GLY A 355 -17.23 40.42 6.98
N PHE A 356 -17.67 40.57 5.73
CA PHE A 356 -18.89 41.31 5.39
C PHE A 356 -20.13 40.41 5.35
N ASP A 357 -21.29 40.90 5.81
CA ASP A 357 -22.58 40.28 5.49
C ASP A 357 -23.05 40.72 4.11
N ASN A 358 -22.90 39.84 3.12
CA ASN A 358 -23.30 40.11 1.73
C ASN A 358 -24.78 40.53 1.56
N LYS A 359 -25.70 40.12 2.45
CA LYS A 359 -27.11 40.54 2.39
C LYS A 359 -27.29 41.96 2.88
N GLU A 360 -26.72 42.30 4.03
CA GLU A 360 -26.82 43.65 4.59
C GLU A 360 -25.99 44.65 3.78
N LEU A 361 -24.81 44.25 3.29
CA LEU A 361 -23.99 45.02 2.35
C LEU A 361 -24.78 45.39 1.09
N SER A 362 -25.53 44.44 0.51
CA SER A 362 -26.33 44.71 -0.69
C SER A 362 -27.47 45.72 -0.46
N LYS A 363 -28.09 45.71 0.74
CA LYS A 363 -29.13 46.68 1.12
C LYS A 363 -28.52 48.06 1.35
N GLN A 364 -27.40 48.12 2.09
CA GLN A 364 -26.73 49.36 2.42
C GLN A 364 -26.18 50.04 1.16
N VAL A 365 -25.55 49.30 0.25
CA VAL A 365 -25.08 49.84 -1.03
C VAL A 365 -26.24 50.30 -1.93
N ALA A 366 -27.42 49.67 -1.87
CA ALA A 366 -28.60 50.16 -2.59
C ALA A 366 -29.11 51.53 -2.08
N ILE A 367 -28.89 51.82 -0.80
CA ILE A 367 -29.18 53.12 -0.18
C ILE A 367 -28.09 54.13 -0.58
N LEU A 368 -26.81 53.76 -0.43
CA LEU A 368 -25.65 54.61 -0.77
C LEU A 368 -25.58 55.00 -2.25
N LYS A 369 -26.08 54.15 -3.15
CA LYS A 369 -26.21 54.46 -4.59
C LYS A 369 -27.27 55.52 -4.90
N LYS A 370 -28.26 55.72 -4.01
CA LYS A 370 -29.32 56.73 -4.17
C LYS A 370 -29.00 58.03 -3.43
N ASP A 371 -28.34 57.93 -2.29
CA ASP A 371 -27.84 59.07 -1.52
C ASP A 371 -26.45 58.74 -0.94
N LYS A 372 -25.42 59.39 -1.49
CA LYS A 372 -24.02 59.15 -1.11
C LYS A 372 -23.70 59.71 0.29
N TYR A 373 -24.57 60.57 0.84
CA TYR A 373 -24.43 61.16 2.17
C TYR A 373 -25.23 60.41 3.25
N ALA A 374 -25.83 59.26 2.91
CA ALA A 374 -26.55 58.42 3.88
C ALA A 374 -25.62 57.76 4.93
N LEU A 375 -24.30 57.91 4.79
CA LEU A 375 -23.29 57.51 5.76
C LEU A 375 -22.40 58.73 6.05
N ASP A 376 -22.15 59.01 7.34
CA ASP A 376 -21.35 60.17 7.75
C ASP A 376 -19.89 60.06 7.29
N ASN A 377 -19.38 58.83 7.11
CA ASN A 377 -18.05 58.57 6.56
C ASN A 377 -18.12 58.19 5.06
N LEU A 378 -17.73 59.14 4.20
CA LEU A 378 -17.63 58.97 2.75
C LEU A 378 -16.58 57.94 2.32
N GLU A 379 -15.49 57.79 3.08
CA GLU A 379 -14.43 56.81 2.78
C GLU A 379 -14.93 55.38 3.03
N LEU A 380 -15.66 55.18 4.12
CA LEU A 380 -16.34 53.91 4.41
C LEU A 380 -17.39 53.59 3.34
N ALA A 381 -18.17 54.59 2.90
CA ALA A 381 -19.16 54.41 1.83
C ALA A 381 -18.52 53.95 0.51
N ASP A 382 -17.39 54.52 0.11
CA ASP A 382 -16.65 54.13 -1.09
C ASP A 382 -16.03 52.72 -0.97
N LYS A 383 -15.47 52.37 0.21
CA LYS A 383 -14.98 51.00 0.50
C LYS A 383 -16.10 49.96 0.42
N LEU A 384 -17.30 50.25 0.93
CA LEU A 384 -18.45 49.34 0.87
C LEU A 384 -18.98 49.13 -0.56
N ILE A 385 -19.01 50.20 -1.38
CA ILE A 385 -19.38 50.10 -2.80
C ILE A 385 -18.35 49.26 -3.57
N HIS A 386 -17.06 49.45 -3.28
CA HIS A 386 -15.97 48.67 -3.87
C HIS A 386 -16.09 47.18 -3.55
N VAL A 387 -16.22 46.83 -2.26
CA VAL A 387 -16.41 45.43 -1.81
C VAL A 387 -17.68 44.80 -2.38
N TYR A 388 -18.77 45.57 -2.56
CA TYR A 388 -19.98 45.05 -3.20
C TYR A 388 -19.75 44.71 -4.68
N ASN A 389 -19.00 45.54 -5.42
CA ASN A 389 -18.67 45.27 -6.82
C ASN A 389 -17.76 44.04 -6.94
N LEU A 390 -16.72 43.96 -6.09
CA LEU A 390 -15.83 42.79 -6.02
C LEU A 390 -16.57 41.50 -5.68
N ASN A 391 -17.54 41.53 -4.74
CA ASN A 391 -18.35 40.35 -4.43
C ASN A 391 -19.24 39.89 -5.59
N ASN A 392 -19.77 40.82 -6.40
CA ASN A 392 -20.53 40.47 -7.60
C ASN A 392 -19.63 39.88 -8.69
N GLU A 393 -18.44 40.45 -8.89
CA GLU A 393 -17.44 39.91 -9.79
C GLU A 393 -16.98 38.52 -9.36
N LEU A 394 -16.68 38.34 -8.06
CA LEU A 394 -16.33 37.05 -7.46
C LEU A 394 -17.41 35.99 -7.69
N LYS A 395 -18.69 36.37 -7.56
CA LYS A 395 -19.81 35.47 -7.84
C LYS A 395 -19.83 35.04 -9.32
N ASN A 396 -19.68 35.99 -10.25
CA ASN A 396 -19.65 35.71 -11.68
C ASN A 396 -18.46 34.82 -12.06
N LEU A 397 -17.27 35.10 -11.51
CA LEU A 397 -16.07 34.30 -11.74
C LEU A 397 -16.20 32.89 -11.17
N LYS A 398 -16.81 32.73 -9.98
CA LYS A 398 -17.08 31.41 -9.40
C LYS A 398 -18.09 30.60 -10.21
N ASP A 399 -19.10 31.26 -10.78
CA ASP A 399 -20.07 30.61 -11.67
C ASP A 399 -19.41 30.20 -13.00
N LEU A 400 -18.58 31.07 -13.59
CA LEU A 400 -17.79 30.76 -14.79
C LEU A 400 -16.79 29.63 -14.55
N LEU A 401 -16.11 29.62 -13.39
CA LEU A 401 -15.18 28.56 -13.00
C LEU A 401 -15.88 27.19 -13.00
N LYS A 402 -17.07 27.10 -12.41
CA LYS A 402 -17.85 25.86 -12.36
C LYS A 402 -18.24 25.37 -13.76
N ILE A 403 -18.60 26.30 -14.66
CA ILE A 403 -18.93 25.97 -16.04
C ILE A 403 -17.70 25.41 -16.75
N ASN A 404 -16.56 26.09 -16.67
CA ASN A 404 -15.33 25.66 -17.32
C ASN A 404 -14.82 24.32 -16.77
N GLU A 405 -14.89 24.09 -15.46
CA GLU A 405 -14.54 22.81 -14.84
C GLU A 405 -15.47 21.67 -15.32
N PHE A 406 -16.77 21.95 -15.45
CA PHE A 406 -17.75 20.99 -15.97
C PHE A 406 -17.55 20.69 -17.46
N GLU A 407 -17.28 21.70 -18.28
CA GLU A 407 -17.01 21.54 -19.71
C GLU A 407 -15.73 20.74 -19.95
N LEU A 408 -14.66 21.07 -19.20
CA LEU A 408 -13.40 20.33 -19.23
C LEU A 408 -13.61 18.86 -18.86
N LEU A 409 -14.37 18.59 -17.79
CA LEU A 409 -14.66 17.23 -17.36
C LEU A 409 -15.43 16.45 -18.44
N ASN A 410 -16.47 17.03 -19.05
CA ASN A 410 -17.23 16.38 -20.11
C ASN A 410 -16.42 16.18 -21.39
N ALA A 411 -15.58 17.15 -21.75
CA ALA A 411 -14.74 17.07 -22.93
C ALA A 411 -13.63 16.02 -22.77
N SER A 412 -13.04 15.93 -21.58
CA SER A 412 -12.02 14.92 -21.24
C SER A 412 -12.57 13.49 -21.25
N CYS A 413 -13.83 13.30 -20.85
CA CYS A 413 -14.51 12.01 -20.93
C CYS A 413 -14.77 11.58 -22.39
N LYS A 414 -15.01 12.52 -23.32
CA LYS A 414 -15.40 12.23 -24.71
C LYS A 414 -14.23 12.28 -25.72
N ILE A 415 -13.03 11.89 -25.30
CA ILE A 415 -11.89 11.81 -26.22
C ILE A 415 -12.20 10.84 -27.35
N LYS A 416 -11.96 11.29 -28.60
CA LYS A 416 -12.16 10.51 -29.81
C LYS A 416 -10.92 9.73 -30.18
N ASP A 417 -11.12 8.65 -30.95
CA ASP A 417 -10.08 7.67 -31.25
C ASP A 417 -8.80 8.27 -31.85
N HIS A 418 -8.91 9.33 -32.66
CA HIS A 418 -7.76 9.95 -33.33
C HIS A 418 -6.77 10.69 -32.39
N LYS A 419 -7.11 10.93 -31.12
CA LYS A 419 -6.24 11.69 -30.20
C LYS A 419 -5.23 10.81 -29.46
N MET A 420 -5.43 9.50 -29.36
CA MET A 420 -4.57 8.61 -28.56
C MET A 420 -3.30 8.17 -29.29
N TYR A 421 -3.23 8.29 -30.63
CA TYR A 421 -1.99 8.07 -31.40
C TYR A 421 -0.80 8.95 -30.95
N PHE A 422 -1.05 9.95 -30.11
CA PHE A 422 -0.04 10.86 -29.55
C PHE A 422 0.45 10.51 -28.14
N ILE A 423 -0.12 9.47 -27.52
CA ILE A 423 0.29 8.95 -26.20
C ILE A 423 1.17 7.73 -26.42
#